data_AF-F3CD67-F1
#
_entry.id   AF-F3CD67-F1
#
_cell.length_a   1.000
_cell.length_b   1.000
_cell.length_c   1.000
_cell.angle_alpha   90.00
_cell.angle_beta   90.00
_cell.angle_gamma   90.00
#
_symmetry.space_group_name_H-M   'P 1'
#
loop_
_entity.id
_entity.type
_entity.pdbx_description
1 polymer ?
#
loop_
_entity_poly.entity_id
_entity_poly.type
_entity_poly.pdbx_seq_one_letter_code
_entity_poly.pdbx_strand_id
1 'polypeptide(L)'
;PSDSEDPEQIIDASIRYLGHTRAPLVLLPMEDALGVKEQANLPGTIDSHPNWRRRLPGDAASLLDNPNAARRLELLSQSRLQAAERDQ
;
A
#
# COMPACT_ATOMS: atom_id res chain seq x y z
N PRO A 1 -11.06 18.59 -19.74
CA PRO A 1 -11.11 17.25 -19.11
C PRO A 1 -9.82 17.01 -18.32
N SER A 2 -9.90 17.13 -17.00
CA SER A 2 -8.80 16.90 -16.07
C SER A 2 -8.76 15.41 -15.70
N ASP A 3 -8.41 14.55 -16.66
CA ASP A 3 -8.44 13.08 -16.50
C ASP A 3 -7.16 12.52 -15.86
N SER A 4 -6.59 13.19 -14.86
CA SER A 4 -5.58 12.56 -14.01
C SER A 4 -6.28 12.03 -12.77
N GLU A 5 -6.55 10.73 -12.75
CA GLU A 5 -7.04 10.04 -11.55
C GLU A 5 -6.12 10.34 -10.36
N ASP A 6 -6.73 10.61 -9.20
CA ASP A 6 -6.01 10.91 -7.96
C ASP A 6 -5.21 9.66 -7.52
N PRO A 7 -3.86 9.74 -7.42
CA PRO A 7 -3.03 8.60 -7.02
C PRO A 7 -3.47 7.95 -5.70
N GLU A 8 -4.01 8.73 -4.76
CA GLU A 8 -4.51 8.18 -3.49
C GLU A 8 -5.72 7.26 -3.73
N GLN A 9 -6.62 7.62 -4.64
CA GLN A 9 -7.78 6.82 -5.00
C GLN A 9 -7.36 5.54 -5.74
N ILE A 10 -6.36 5.63 -6.61
CA ILE A 10 -5.80 4.47 -7.31
C ILE A 10 -5.25 3.46 -6.30
N ILE A 11 -4.43 3.89 -5.34
CA ILE A 11 -3.87 3.00 -4.30
C ILE A 11 -5.00 2.31 -3.54
N ASP A 12 -6.02 3.06 -3.12
CA ASP A 12 -7.14 2.49 -2.38
C ASP A 12 -7.95 1.46 -3.20
N ALA A 13 -8.14 1.73 -4.49
CA ALA A 13 -8.80 0.82 -5.41
C ALA A 13 -7.98 -0.45 -5.62
N SER A 14 -6.66 -0.33 -5.79
CA SER A 14 -5.73 -1.46 -5.91
C SER A 14 -5.75 -2.34 -4.66
N ILE A 15 -5.73 -1.74 -3.46
CA ILE A 15 -5.78 -2.47 -2.19
C ILE A 15 -7.08 -3.26 -2.05
N ARG A 16 -8.24 -2.63 -2.34
CA ARG A 16 -9.52 -3.34 -2.35
C ARG A 16 -9.51 -4.48 -3.36
N TYR A 17 -9.07 -4.20 -4.59
CA TYR A 17 -9.03 -5.20 -5.65
C TYR A 17 -8.21 -6.43 -5.25
N LEU A 18 -7.00 -6.23 -4.72
CA LEU A 18 -6.15 -7.31 -4.21
C LEU A 18 -6.81 -8.05 -3.05
N GLY A 19 -7.44 -7.34 -2.12
CA GLY A 19 -8.14 -7.92 -0.98
C GLY A 19 -9.28 -8.86 -1.38
N HIS A 20 -9.99 -8.55 -2.47
CA HIS A 20 -11.09 -9.38 -3.00
C HIS A 20 -10.63 -10.64 -3.75
N THR A 21 -9.33 -10.81 -4.00
CA THR A 21 -8.84 -12.01 -4.68
C THR A 21 -8.94 -13.24 -3.78
N ARG A 22 -8.99 -14.43 -4.40
CA ARG A 22 -8.93 -15.72 -3.70
C ARG A 22 -7.51 -16.13 -3.29
N ALA A 23 -6.55 -15.22 -3.36
CA ALA A 23 -5.19 -15.50 -2.91
C ALA A 23 -5.22 -15.90 -1.42
N PRO A 24 -4.50 -16.96 -1.00
CA PRO A 24 -4.49 -17.38 0.39
C PRO A 24 -3.80 -16.35 1.30
N LEU A 25 -2.92 -15.51 0.73
CA LEU A 25 -2.24 -14.42 1.41
C LEU A 25 -2.16 -13.20 0.48
N VAL A 26 -2.42 -12.02 1.03
CA VAL A 26 -2.25 -10.73 0.36
C VAL A 26 -1.35 -9.87 1.24
N LEU A 27 -0.35 -9.23 0.63
CA LEU A 27 0.58 -8.34 1.31
C LEU A 27 0.28 -6.88 0.91
N LEU A 28 0.29 -5.98 1.90
CA LEU A 28 0.29 -4.53 1.69
C LEU A 28 1.65 -3.99 2.08
N PRO A 29 2.46 -3.49 1.14
CA PRO A 29 3.70 -2.79 1.45
C PRO A 29 3.45 -1.58 2.35
N MET A 30 4.39 -1.31 3.26
CA MET A 30 4.30 -0.14 4.14
C MET A 30 4.35 1.17 3.37
N GLU A 31 5.08 1.19 2.26
CA GLU A 31 5.16 2.31 1.33
C GLU A 31 3.79 2.65 0.75
N ASP A 32 3.01 1.65 0.32
CA ASP A 32 1.66 1.86 -0.21
C ASP A 32 0.68 2.25 0.90
N ALA A 33 0.79 1.64 2.09
CA ALA A 33 0.00 2.05 3.25
C ALA A 33 0.22 3.54 3.58
N LEU A 34 1.45 4.02 3.50
CA LEU A 34 1.85 5.40 3.81
C LEU A 34 1.74 6.36 2.60
N GLY A 35 1.59 5.86 1.37
CA GLY A 35 1.60 6.67 0.15
C GLY A 35 2.99 7.21 -0.23
N VAL A 36 4.06 6.48 0.11
CA VAL A 36 5.44 6.85 -0.21
C VAL A 36 5.67 6.69 -1.71
N LYS A 37 6.10 7.76 -2.38
CA LYS A 37 6.30 7.76 -3.83
C LYS A 37 7.65 7.20 -4.24
N GLU A 38 8.67 7.33 -3.39
CA GLU A 38 10.04 6.98 -3.71
C GLU A 38 10.33 5.49 -3.49
N GLN A 39 10.84 4.82 -4.53
CA GLN A 39 11.25 3.43 -4.43
C GLN A 39 12.45 3.25 -3.48
N ALA A 40 12.40 2.22 -2.63
CA ALA A 40 13.52 1.84 -1.77
C ALA A 40 14.75 1.36 -2.57
N ASN A 41 14.50 0.77 -3.75
CA ASN A 41 15.52 0.28 -4.67
C ASN A 41 15.10 0.54 -6.12
N LEU A 42 16.03 1.02 -6.93
CA LEU A 42 15.89 1.22 -8.37
C LEU A 42 16.93 0.34 -9.09
N PRO A 43 16.51 -0.80 -9.68
CA PRO A 43 17.43 -1.71 -10.35
C PRO A 43 18.27 -1.04 -11.44
N GLY A 44 19.53 -1.47 -11.59
CA GLY A 44 20.45 -0.94 -12.60
C GLY A 44 21.12 0.40 -12.23
N THR A 45 20.97 0.85 -10.99
CA THR A 45 21.66 2.04 -10.47
C THR A 45 22.67 1.68 -9.39
N ILE A 46 23.78 2.40 -9.34
CA ILE A 46 24.80 2.27 -8.29
C ILE A 46 24.88 3.60 -7.54
N ASP A 47 25.20 4.69 -8.24
CA ASP A 47 25.44 6.00 -7.62
C ASP A 47 24.31 7.03 -7.84
N SER A 48 23.35 6.74 -8.72
CA SER A 48 22.29 7.69 -9.12
C SER A 48 21.00 7.60 -8.29
N HIS A 49 20.80 6.49 -7.54
CA HIS A 49 19.67 6.34 -6.63
C HIS A 49 20.16 5.83 -5.27
N PRO A 50 19.63 6.36 -4.15
CA PRO A 50 20.02 5.91 -2.81
C PRO A 50 19.36 4.55 -2.47
N ASN A 51 19.73 3.50 -3.20
CA ASN A 51 19.24 2.14 -3.00
C ASN A 51 19.45 1.69 -1.55
N TRP A 52 18.42 1.09 -0.95
CA TRP A 52 18.46 0.46 0.37
C TRP A 52 18.79 1.42 1.54
N ARG A 53 18.68 2.73 1.31
CA ARG A 53 19.04 3.76 2.29
C ARG A 53 17.87 4.60 2.78
N ARG A 54 16.68 4.45 2.18
CA ARG A 54 15.49 5.23 2.53
C ARG A 54 14.81 4.62 3.75
N ARG A 55 14.49 5.47 4.73
CA ARG A 55 13.67 5.13 5.90
C ARG A 55 12.21 5.49 5.61
N LEU A 56 11.29 4.76 6.23
CA LEU A 56 9.87 5.12 6.22
C LEU A 56 9.64 6.43 6.99
N PRO A 57 8.64 7.23 6.61
CA PRO A 57 8.36 8.51 7.25
C PRO A 57 7.63 8.31 8.59
N GLY A 58 8.36 8.39 9.70
CA GLY A 58 7.82 8.40 11.06
C GLY A 58 8.46 7.37 11.98
N ASP A 59 8.02 7.38 13.23
CA ASP A 59 8.50 6.45 14.26
C ASP A 59 7.76 5.12 14.18
N ALA A 60 8.50 4.01 14.30
CA ALA A 60 7.94 2.66 14.21
C ALA A 60 6.78 2.43 15.18
N ALA A 61 6.80 3.08 16.35
CA ALA A 61 5.77 2.94 17.38
C ALA A 61 4.41 3.53 17.01
N SER A 62 4.38 4.55 16.14
CA SER A 62 3.16 5.30 15.78
C SER A 62 2.90 5.36 14.28
N LEU A 63 3.72 4.67 13.47
CA LEU A 63 3.66 4.75 12.01
C LEU A 63 2.29 4.36 11.44
N LEU A 64 1.62 3.41 12.11
CA LEU A 64 0.30 2.91 11.71
C LEU A 64 -0.86 3.81 12.15
N ASP A 65 -0.62 4.77 13.05
CA ASP A 65 -1.61 5.78 13.44
C ASP A 65 -1.80 6.85 12.35
N ASN A 66 -0.95 6.83 11.31
CA ASN A 66 -1.14 7.65 10.13
C ASN A 66 -2.53 7.40 9.51
N PRO A 67 -3.35 8.44 9.24
CA PRO A 67 -4.71 8.27 8.74
C PRO A 67 -4.80 7.47 7.43
N ASN A 68 -3.83 7.62 6.53
CA ASN A 68 -3.80 6.86 5.28
C ASN A 68 -3.47 5.39 5.53
N ALA A 69 -2.49 5.11 6.39
CA ALA A 69 -2.12 3.73 6.74
C ALA A 69 -3.29 3.01 7.43
N ALA A 70 -3.88 3.61 8.45
CA ALA A 70 -5.03 3.07 9.16
C ALA A 70 -6.21 2.79 8.23
N ARG A 71 -6.55 3.76 7.37
CA ARG A 71 -7.63 3.64 6.39
C ARG A 71 -7.37 2.51 5.39
N ARG A 72 -6.16 2.39 4.85
CA ARG A 72 -5.78 1.37 3.86
C ARG A 72 -5.72 -0.04 4.47
N LEU A 73 -5.28 -0.16 5.72
CA LEU A 73 -5.35 -1.42 6.47
C LEU A 73 -6.80 -1.85 6.66
N GLU A 74 -7.69 -0.93 7.02
CA GLU A 74 -9.12 -1.21 7.14
C GLU A 74 -9.72 -1.67 5.81
N LEU A 75 -9.40 -0.99 4.70
CA LEU A 75 -9.85 -1.38 3.35
C LEU A 75 -9.41 -2.80 2.97
N LEU A 76 -8.16 -3.15 3.26
CA LEU A 76 -7.65 -4.50 3.03
C LEU A 76 -8.42 -5.51 3.89
N SER A 77 -8.52 -5.25 5.20
CA SER A 77 -9.20 -6.13 6.17
C SER A 77 -10.63 -6.44 5.76
N GLN A 78 -11.42 -5.40 5.44
CA GLN A 78 -12.81 -5.54 4.99
C GLN A 78 -12.91 -6.37 3.71
N SER A 79 -12.03 -6.10 2.74
CA SER A 79 -12.04 -6.82 1.46
C SER A 79 -11.65 -8.29 1.64
N ARG A 80 -10.73 -8.61 2.55
CA ARG A 80 -10.36 -9.98 2.91
C ARG A 80 -11.50 -10.75 3.58
N LEU A 81 -12.24 -10.09 4.49
CA LEU A 81 -13.41 -10.69 5.14
C LEU A 81 -14.52 -11.00 4.12
N GLN A 82 -14.82 -10.03 3.24
CA GLN A 82 -15.83 -10.20 2.19
C GLN A 82 -15.46 -11.31 1.18
N ALA A 83 -14.17 -11.45 0.86
CA ALA A 83 -13.70 -12.55 0.00
C ALA A 83 -13.89 -13.92 0.67
N ALA A 84 -13.60 -14.02 1.97
CA ALA A 84 -13.78 -15.26 2.72
C ALA A 84 -15.26 -15.66 2.85
N GLU A 85 -16.16 -14.69 3.07
CA GLU A 85 -17.61 -14.93 3.14
C GLU A 85 -18.19 -15.43 1.81
N ARG A 86 -17.69 -14.94 0.66
CA ARG A 86 -18.12 -15.42 -0.66
C ARG A 86 -17.68 -16.84 -0.97
N ASP A 87 -16.61 -17.30 -0.32
CA ASP A 87 -16.01 -18.61 -0.53
C ASP A 87 -16.57 -19.69 0.43
N GLN A 88 -17.40 -19.30 1.40
CA GLN A 88 -18.19 -20.18 2.26
C GLN A 88 -19.50 -20.61 1.58
#